data_AF-A0A832RHD1-F1
#
_entry.id   AF-A0A832RHD1-F1
#
_cell.length_a   1.000
_cell.length_b   1.000
_cell.length_c   1.000
_cell.angle_alpha   90.00
_cell.angle_beta   90.00
_cell.angle_gamma   90.00
#
_symmetry.space_group_name_H-M   'P 1'
#
loop_
_entity.id
_entity.type
_entity.pdbx_description
1 polymer ?
#
loop_
_entity_poly.entity_id
_entity_poly.type
_entity_poly.pdbx_seq_one_letter_code
_entity_poly.pdbx_strand_id
1 'polypeptide(L)'
;MNNQVFTVLGIFVISIFSAATLANAETSVKSSAFEKTTLVEFTNNDSSPIQSVKMWLGKDGSTFQTFKSEKGWLGQKTSQGVLVFSTAEPLKIGQSVKFGLKTDIEKPSINWRTIDASGKEISSGKVTPNQISNIITKPNSQSSSSQSNNKQGTENTKSGGFDNAVFRIIPENPKG
;
A
#
# COMPACT_ATOMS: atom_id res chain seq x y z
N MET A 1 -22.68 36.50 50.23
CA MET A 1 -21.68 35.40 50.23
C MET A 1 -21.95 34.59 48.98
N ASN A 2 -21.13 34.74 47.94
CA ASN A 2 -21.34 34.09 46.65
C ASN A 2 -20.26 33.02 46.47
N ASN A 3 -20.66 31.74 46.54
CA ASN A 3 -19.78 30.63 46.18
C ASN A 3 -19.87 30.44 44.67
N GLN A 4 -18.85 30.88 43.94
CA GLN A 4 -18.67 30.46 42.54
C GLN A 4 -18.03 29.08 42.55
N VAL A 5 -18.81 28.07 42.19
CA VAL A 5 -18.33 26.70 42.00
C VAL A 5 -17.75 26.63 40.58
N PHE A 6 -16.43 26.56 40.45
CA PHE A 6 -15.80 26.28 39.17
C PHE A 6 -15.88 24.77 38.90
N THR A 7 -16.81 24.36 38.03
CA THR A 7 -16.82 23.02 37.48
C THR A 7 -15.72 22.91 36.41
N VAL A 8 -14.66 22.18 36.71
CA VAL A 8 -13.65 21.78 35.72
C VAL A 8 -14.14 20.50 35.06
N LEU A 9 -14.60 20.60 33.81
CA LEU A 9 -14.91 19.44 32.97
C LEU A 9 -13.60 18.93 32.35
N GLY A 10 -12.97 17.94 33.00
CA GLY A 10 -11.76 17.30 32.48
C GLY A 10 -12.08 16.46 31.24
N ILE A 11 -11.58 16.84 30.08
CA ILE A 11 -11.64 15.99 28.88
C ILE A 11 -10.50 14.97 28.99
N PHE A 12 -10.85 13.72 29.30
CA PHE A 12 -9.90 12.62 29.36
C PHE A 12 -9.79 11.99 27.97
N VAL A 13 -8.74 12.33 27.22
CA VAL A 13 -8.45 11.72 25.92
C VAL A 13 -7.52 10.52 26.15
N ILE A 14 -8.10 9.34 26.34
CA ILE A 14 -7.31 8.10 26.37
C ILE A 14 -7.07 7.64 24.93
N SER A 15 -5.93 8.04 24.36
CA SER A 15 -5.43 7.38 23.16
C SER A 15 -4.78 6.05 23.54
N ILE A 16 -5.56 4.98 23.51
CA ILE A 16 -5.03 3.60 23.55
C ILE A 16 -4.53 3.25 22.14
N PHE A 17 -3.25 3.52 21.87
CA PHE A 17 -2.53 2.90 20.76
C PHE A 17 -2.06 1.52 21.20
N SER A 18 -2.86 0.49 20.95
CA SER A 18 -2.40 -0.89 21.01
C SER A 18 -1.57 -1.20 19.76
N ALA A 19 -0.27 -0.90 19.80
CA ALA A 19 0.66 -1.40 18.80
C ALA A 19 0.91 -2.88 19.08
N ALA A 20 0.16 -3.76 18.41
CA ALA A 20 0.58 -5.15 18.28
C ALA A 20 1.91 -5.14 17.53
N THR A 21 3.00 -5.45 18.23
CA THR A 21 4.32 -5.66 17.64
C THR A 21 4.26 -6.96 16.83
N LEU A 22 3.92 -6.84 15.55
CA LEU A 22 4.28 -7.84 14.56
C LEU A 22 5.64 -7.47 14.01
N ALA A 23 6.58 -8.42 14.08
CA ALA A 23 7.85 -8.33 13.40
C ALA A 23 7.63 -7.92 11.93
N ASN A 24 8.49 -7.02 11.44
CA ASN A 24 8.44 -6.25 10.18
C ASN A 24 7.67 -4.92 10.30
N ALA A 25 8.40 -3.86 10.62
CA ALA A 25 7.89 -2.49 10.73
C ALA A 25 7.61 -1.90 9.34
N GLU A 26 6.46 -2.24 8.74
CA GLU A 26 6.10 -1.88 7.36
C GLU A 26 5.15 -0.68 7.26
N THR A 27 5.23 0.10 6.17
CA THR A 27 4.27 1.19 5.89
C THR A 27 2.85 0.63 5.73
N SER A 28 1.90 1.12 6.52
CA SER A 28 0.48 0.78 6.38
C SER A 28 -0.20 1.71 5.38
N VAL A 29 -1.03 1.15 4.49
CA VAL A 29 -1.76 1.93 3.49
C VAL A 29 -3.25 1.61 3.56
N LYS A 30 -4.07 2.66 3.68
CA LYS A 30 -5.53 2.59 3.65
C LYS A 30 -6.06 3.37 2.47
N SER A 31 -7.16 2.93 1.87
CA SER A 31 -7.82 3.75 0.86
C SER A 31 -9.34 3.59 0.86
N SER A 32 -10.01 4.69 0.54
CA SER A 32 -11.45 4.75 0.33
C SER A 32 -11.76 5.49 -0.97
N ALA A 33 -12.86 5.13 -1.63
CA ALA A 33 -13.27 5.80 -2.87
C ALA A 33 -14.75 6.14 -2.90
N PHE A 34 -15.04 7.28 -3.52
CA PHE A 34 -16.36 7.75 -3.90
C PHE A 34 -16.31 8.19 -5.36
N GLU A 35 -17.16 7.60 -6.20
CA GLU A 35 -17.09 7.74 -7.66
C GLU A 35 -15.65 7.50 -8.16
N LYS A 36 -15.12 8.44 -8.94
CA LYS A 36 -13.77 8.42 -9.52
C LYS A 36 -12.72 9.09 -8.62
N THR A 37 -13.05 9.36 -7.36
CA THR A 37 -12.12 9.98 -6.40
C THR A 37 -11.73 8.97 -5.33
N THR A 38 -10.44 8.80 -5.13
CA THR A 38 -9.85 7.91 -4.13
C THR A 38 -9.04 8.73 -3.14
N LEU A 39 -9.26 8.52 -1.84
CA LEU A 39 -8.38 9.00 -0.78
C LEU A 39 -7.45 7.85 -0.37
N VAL A 40 -6.15 8.09 -0.37
CA VAL A 40 -5.13 7.12 0.08
C VAL A 40 -4.38 7.70 1.27
N GLU A 41 -4.26 6.94 2.34
CA GLU A 41 -3.54 7.30 3.56
C GLU A 41 -2.36 6.35 3.76
N PHE A 42 -1.17 6.92 3.94
CA PHE A 42 0.05 6.18 4.27
C PHE A 42 0.42 6.48 5.72
N THR A 43 0.70 5.45 6.51
CA THR A 43 1.29 5.55 7.86
C THR A 43 2.66 4.91 7.85
N ASN A 44 3.69 5.69 8.21
CA ASN A 44 5.02 5.13 8.34
C ASN A 44 5.14 4.36 9.66
N ASN A 45 5.27 3.04 9.60
CA ASN A 45 5.64 2.26 10.79
C ASN A 45 7.11 1.84 10.77
N ASP A 46 7.87 2.12 9.70
CA ASP A 46 9.30 1.83 9.61
C ASP A 46 10.12 2.89 10.36
N SER A 47 11.29 2.48 10.85
CA SER A 47 12.31 3.37 11.39
C SER A 47 12.86 4.38 10.36
N SER A 48 12.84 4.03 9.08
CA SER A 48 13.31 4.84 7.97
C SER A 48 12.28 5.90 7.60
N PRO A 49 12.59 7.21 7.66
CA PRO A 49 11.65 8.25 7.28
C PRO A 49 11.32 8.22 5.78
N ILE A 50 10.05 8.39 5.44
CA ILE A 50 9.60 8.43 4.04
C ILE A 50 9.80 9.84 3.48
N GLN A 51 10.64 9.95 2.46
CA GLN A 51 10.89 11.19 1.74
C GLN A 51 9.94 11.38 0.55
N SER A 52 9.55 10.27 -0.09
CA SER A 52 8.68 10.29 -1.26
C SER A 52 7.77 9.07 -1.34
N VAL A 53 6.58 9.27 -1.89
CA VAL A 53 5.61 8.22 -2.25
C VAL A 53 5.39 8.26 -3.75
N LYS A 54 5.52 7.11 -4.43
CA LYS A 54 5.21 6.97 -5.86
C LYS A 54 4.01 6.06 -6.04
N MET A 55 3.09 6.44 -6.92
CA MET A 55 1.87 5.67 -7.21
C MET A 55 1.60 5.55 -8.71
N TRP A 56 1.13 4.38 -9.14
CA TRP A 56 0.70 4.12 -10.52
C TRP A 56 -0.52 3.20 -10.55
N LEU A 57 -1.35 3.37 -11.57
CA LEU A 57 -2.54 2.56 -11.75
C LEU A 57 -2.15 1.18 -12.28
N GLY A 58 -2.81 0.13 -11.76
CA GLY A 58 -2.53 -1.25 -12.14
C GLY A 58 -3.29 -1.74 -13.37
N LYS A 59 -4.24 -0.95 -13.90
CA LYS A 59 -5.05 -1.32 -15.08
C LYS A 59 -4.55 -0.57 -16.31
N ASP A 60 -4.27 -1.31 -17.37
CA ASP A 60 -3.85 -0.76 -18.65
C ASP A 60 -4.89 0.23 -19.21
N GLY A 61 -4.42 1.38 -19.69
CA GLY A 61 -5.25 2.44 -20.26
C GLY A 61 -5.98 3.32 -19.25
N SER A 62 -5.85 3.09 -17.93
CA SER A 62 -6.39 3.99 -16.90
C SER A 62 -5.42 5.11 -16.55
N THR A 63 -5.95 6.27 -16.19
CA THR A 63 -5.15 7.48 -15.97
C THR A 63 -5.56 8.26 -14.73
N PHE A 64 -4.56 8.82 -14.03
CA PHE A 64 -4.81 9.88 -13.07
C PHE A 64 -5.16 11.17 -13.80
N GLN A 65 -6.28 11.79 -13.46
CA GLN A 65 -6.73 13.04 -14.04
C GLN A 65 -6.21 14.23 -13.23
N THR A 66 -6.45 14.23 -11.92
CA THR A 66 -5.97 15.26 -11.00
C THR A 66 -5.62 14.64 -9.66
N PHE A 67 -4.90 15.39 -8.82
CA PHE A 67 -4.57 14.97 -7.47
C PHE A 67 -4.54 16.17 -6.51
N LYS A 68 -4.61 15.87 -5.21
CA LYS A 68 -4.38 16.81 -4.10
C LYS A 68 -3.42 16.16 -3.10
N SER A 69 -2.51 16.97 -2.56
CA SER A 69 -1.60 16.60 -1.49
C SER A 69 -1.88 17.40 -0.22
N GLU A 70 -1.50 16.83 0.92
CA GLU A 70 -1.46 17.58 2.18
C GLU A 70 -0.36 18.66 2.17
N LYS A 71 -0.51 19.65 3.07
CA LYS A 71 0.46 20.74 3.22
C LYS A 71 1.86 20.17 3.49
N GLY A 72 2.88 20.74 2.85
CA GLY A 72 4.26 20.27 2.95
C GLY A 72 4.64 19.19 1.93
N TRP A 73 3.66 18.62 1.22
CA TRP A 73 3.89 17.66 0.15
C TRP A 73 3.67 18.28 -1.23
N LEU A 74 4.68 18.19 -2.06
CA LEU A 74 4.65 18.53 -3.48
C LEU A 74 4.29 17.27 -4.28
N GLY A 75 3.24 17.34 -5.08
CA GLY A 75 2.84 16.26 -5.99
C GLY A 75 3.09 16.64 -7.44
N GLN A 76 3.54 15.67 -8.24
CA GLN A 76 3.70 15.81 -9.69
C GLN A 76 3.31 14.52 -10.42
N LYS A 77 2.85 14.66 -11.67
CA LYS A 77 2.60 13.54 -12.57
C LYS A 77 3.70 13.49 -13.63
N THR A 78 4.39 12.37 -13.71
CA THR A 78 5.42 12.13 -14.74
C THR A 78 4.79 11.89 -16.11
N SER A 79 5.60 11.98 -17.17
CA SER A 79 5.16 11.63 -18.54
C SER A 79 4.70 10.17 -18.67
N GLN A 80 5.20 9.29 -17.81
CA GLN A 80 4.82 7.86 -17.73
C GLN A 80 3.52 7.63 -16.94
N GLY A 81 2.87 8.69 -16.44
CA GLY A 81 1.64 8.60 -15.67
C GLY A 81 1.81 8.25 -14.20
N VAL A 82 3.05 8.12 -13.69
CA VAL A 82 3.34 7.91 -12.26
C VAL A 82 3.14 9.22 -11.51
N LEU A 83 2.40 9.17 -10.40
CA LEU A 83 2.36 10.27 -9.43
C LEU A 83 3.53 10.14 -8.45
N VAL A 84 4.22 11.24 -8.22
CA VAL A 84 5.32 11.34 -7.26
C VAL A 84 4.98 12.44 -6.28
N PHE A 85 4.84 12.07 -5.02
CA PHE A 85 4.69 12.99 -3.90
C PHE A 85 6.01 13.04 -3.12
N SER A 86 6.48 14.23 -2.79
CA SER A 86 7.73 14.45 -2.05
C SER A 86 7.57 15.62 -1.09
N THR A 87 8.30 15.59 0.02
CA THR A 87 8.25 16.60 1.08
C THR A 87 9.65 17.16 1.34
N ALA A 88 9.79 18.32 1.99
CA ALA A 88 11.08 18.76 2.54
C ALA A 88 11.31 18.19 3.96
N GLU A 89 10.23 17.77 4.62
CA GLU A 89 10.22 17.20 5.97
C GLU A 89 9.75 15.74 5.89
N PRO A 90 10.67 14.76 5.92
CA PRO A 90 10.33 13.34 5.79
C PRO A 90 9.34 12.85 6.83
N LEU A 91 8.44 11.95 6.41
CA LEU A 91 7.43 11.33 7.27
C LEU A 91 8.10 10.33 8.21
N LYS A 92 8.16 10.66 9.50
CA LYS A 92 8.79 9.85 10.55
C LYS A 92 7.89 8.70 10.98
N ILE A 93 8.46 7.75 11.72
CA ILE A 93 7.72 6.64 12.33
C ILE A 93 6.51 7.15 13.14
N GLY A 94 5.37 6.50 12.98
CA GLY A 94 4.08 6.85 13.58
C GLY A 94 3.33 7.99 12.90
N GLN A 95 3.92 8.69 11.93
CA GLN A 95 3.24 9.76 11.20
C GLN A 95 2.48 9.23 9.98
N SER A 96 1.46 9.99 9.58
CA SER A 96 0.61 9.68 8.42
C SER A 96 0.49 10.85 7.45
N VAL A 97 0.24 10.54 6.19
CA VAL A 97 -0.06 11.51 5.12
C VAL A 97 -1.19 11.00 4.24
N LYS A 98 -2.00 11.92 3.71
CA LYS A 98 -3.09 11.60 2.77
C LYS A 98 -2.95 12.26 1.41
N PHE A 99 -3.40 11.54 0.37
CA PHE A 99 -3.46 12.01 -1.01
C PHE A 99 -4.84 11.76 -1.60
N GLY A 100 -5.41 12.79 -2.21
CA GLY A 100 -6.66 12.69 -2.97
C GLY A 100 -6.34 12.48 -4.45
N LEU A 101 -6.90 11.46 -5.08
CA LEU A 101 -6.60 11.04 -6.45
C LEU A 101 -7.90 11.00 -7.24
N LYS A 102 -7.98 11.71 -8.37
CA LYS A 102 -9.09 11.58 -9.32
C LYS A 102 -8.62 10.75 -10.52
N THR A 103 -9.38 9.74 -10.88
CA THR A 103 -9.09 8.85 -12.02
C THR A 103 -10.18 8.93 -13.08
N ASP A 104 -9.98 8.26 -14.21
CA ASP A 104 -10.98 8.06 -15.26
C ASP A 104 -11.95 6.90 -14.96
N ILE A 105 -11.54 5.98 -14.08
CA ILE A 105 -12.33 4.84 -13.59
C ILE A 105 -12.66 4.96 -12.09
N GLU A 106 -13.70 4.27 -11.64
CA GLU A 106 -14.01 4.13 -10.22
C GLU A 106 -13.17 3.03 -9.57
N LYS A 107 -12.92 3.16 -8.26
CA LYS A 107 -12.23 2.18 -7.40
C LYS A 107 -10.97 1.57 -8.08
N PRO A 108 -10.04 2.41 -8.56
CA PRO A 108 -8.85 1.93 -9.25
C PRO A 108 -7.98 1.06 -8.33
N SER A 109 -7.36 0.02 -8.89
CA SER A 109 -6.21 -0.62 -8.25
C SER A 109 -4.97 0.28 -8.40
N ILE A 110 -4.34 0.61 -7.27
CA ILE A 110 -3.19 1.51 -7.20
C ILE A 110 -2.00 0.74 -6.64
N ASN A 111 -0.93 0.64 -7.43
CA ASN A 111 0.37 0.20 -6.95
C ASN A 111 1.11 1.39 -6.36
N TRP A 112 1.94 1.13 -5.36
CA TRP A 112 2.66 2.17 -4.65
C TRP A 112 4.03 1.70 -4.17
N ARG A 113 4.92 2.67 -3.93
CA ARG A 113 6.17 2.49 -3.18
C ARG A 113 6.56 3.74 -2.43
N THR A 114 7.29 3.56 -1.34
CA THR A 114 7.85 4.61 -0.51
C THR A 114 9.38 4.62 -0.64
N ILE A 115 9.97 5.80 -0.56
CA ILE A 115 11.39 6.03 -0.81
C ILE A 115 11.95 6.92 0.30
N ASP A 116 13.13 6.58 0.81
CA ASP A 116 13.86 7.38 1.80
C ASP A 116 14.65 8.54 1.16
N ALA A 117 15.31 9.34 1.98
CA ALA A 117 16.12 10.48 1.52
C ALA A 117 17.35 10.08 0.68
N SER A 118 17.81 8.83 0.79
CA SER A 118 18.91 8.29 -0.04
C SER A 118 18.44 7.81 -1.42
N GLY A 119 17.13 7.79 -1.66
CA GLY A 119 16.54 7.27 -2.89
C GLY A 119 16.27 5.77 -2.85
N LYS A 120 16.44 5.11 -1.70
CA LYS A 120 16.20 3.67 -1.54
C LYS A 120 14.72 3.41 -1.27
N GLU A 121 14.19 2.36 -1.90
CA GLU A 121 12.84 1.86 -1.63
C GLU A 121 12.76 1.26 -0.22
N ILE A 122 11.79 1.72 0.57
CA ILE A 122 11.55 1.24 1.94
C ILE A 122 10.44 0.19 1.93
N SER A 123 9.35 0.47 1.22
CA SER A 123 8.19 -0.43 1.13
C SER A 123 7.46 -0.26 -0.19
N SER A 124 6.73 -1.30 -0.61
CA SER A 124 5.88 -1.27 -1.79
C SER A 124 4.67 -2.17 -1.61
N GLY A 125 3.65 -1.96 -2.44
CA GLY A 125 2.44 -2.75 -2.37
C GLY A 125 1.37 -2.30 -3.35
N LYS A 126 0.18 -2.85 -3.17
CA LYS A 126 -1.00 -2.57 -3.98
C LYS A 126 -2.21 -2.38 -3.08
N VAL A 127 -2.97 -1.32 -3.33
CA VAL A 127 -4.23 -1.04 -2.65
C VAL A 127 -5.36 -0.93 -3.66
N THR A 128 -6.52 -1.47 -3.31
CA THR A 128 -7.79 -1.21 -4.02
C THR A 128 -8.76 -0.60 -3.00
N PRO A 129 -9.42 0.53 -3.33
CA PRO A 129 -10.32 1.20 -2.41
C PRO A 129 -11.42 0.30 -1.87
N ASN A 130 -11.71 0.47 -0.57
CA ASN A 130 -12.74 -0.29 0.16
C ASN A 130 -12.46 -1.81 0.20
N GLN A 131 -11.23 -2.24 -0.11
CA GLN A 131 -10.74 -3.61 0.09
C GLN A 131 -9.55 -3.58 1.06
N ILE A 132 -9.33 -4.69 1.76
CA ILE A 132 -8.15 -4.87 2.63
C ILE A 132 -6.93 -5.03 1.72
N SER A 133 -5.87 -4.25 1.97
CA SER A 133 -4.64 -4.25 1.17
C SER A 133 -3.77 -5.47 1.48
N ASN A 134 -3.29 -6.17 0.45
CA ASN A 134 -2.25 -7.18 0.60
C ASN A 134 -0.89 -6.47 0.41
N ILE A 135 -0.08 -6.39 1.47
CA ILE A 135 1.31 -5.89 1.36
C ILE A 135 2.17 -7.03 0.83
N ILE A 136 2.96 -6.78 -0.22
CA ILE A 136 3.86 -7.77 -0.82
C ILE A 136 5.25 -7.49 -0.28
N THR A 137 5.71 -8.33 0.65
CA THR A 137 7.08 -8.34 1.15
C THR A 137 8.04 -8.80 0.03
N LYS A 138 9.23 -8.21 -0.02
CA LYS A 138 10.32 -8.68 -0.90
C LYS A 138 10.60 -10.18 -0.62
N PRO A 139 10.77 -11.06 -1.63
CA PRO A 139 11.01 -12.47 -1.38
C PRO A 139 12.39 -12.64 -0.74
N ASN A 140 12.42 -13.11 0.49
CA ASN A 140 13.60 -13.79 1.01
C ASN A 140 13.53 -15.21 0.46
N SER A 141 14.54 -15.63 -0.30
CA SER A 141 14.63 -16.97 -0.86
C SER A 141 14.73 -18.01 0.27
N GLN A 142 13.64 -18.70 0.58
CA GLN A 142 13.68 -20.07 1.07
C GLN A 142 12.33 -20.77 0.90
N SER A 143 12.42 -22.01 0.47
CA SER A 143 11.40 -22.85 -0.15
C SER A 143 10.24 -23.29 0.77
N SER A 144 9.07 -23.41 0.15
CA SER A 144 7.99 -24.39 0.34
C SER A 144 7.60 -24.86 1.75
N SER A 145 6.34 -24.59 2.13
CA SER A 145 5.35 -25.67 2.34
C SER A 145 3.92 -25.13 2.31
N SER A 146 3.16 -25.60 1.33
CA SER A 146 1.71 -25.50 1.29
C SER A 146 1.13 -26.63 2.13
N GLN A 147 0.27 -26.32 3.10
CA GLN A 147 -0.60 -27.32 3.70
C GLN A 147 -1.97 -26.71 3.98
N SER A 148 -2.84 -26.77 2.97
CA SER A 148 -4.28 -26.53 3.12
C SER A 148 -4.95 -27.88 3.32
N ASN A 149 -5.41 -28.14 4.54
CA ASN A 149 -6.41 -29.15 4.81
C ASN A 149 -7.78 -28.63 4.37
N ASN A 150 -8.43 -29.29 3.40
CA ASN A 150 -9.81 -29.76 3.59
C ASN A 150 -10.26 -30.65 2.42
N LYS A 151 -10.88 -31.77 2.80
CA LYS A 151 -11.39 -32.83 1.93
C LYS A 151 -12.71 -32.42 1.26
N GLN A 152 -12.74 -32.68 -0.05
CA GLN A 152 -13.76 -33.40 -0.83
C GLN A 152 -15.24 -32.96 -0.71
N GLY A 153 -15.68 -32.20 -1.72
CA GLY A 153 -17.05 -32.14 -2.20
C GLY A 153 -17.01 -32.03 -3.73
N THR A 154 -17.54 -33.05 -4.40
CA THR A 154 -17.49 -33.34 -5.84
C THR A 154 -18.24 -32.29 -6.67
N GLU A 155 -17.65 -31.81 -7.78
CA GLU A 155 -18.27 -31.72 -9.11
C GLU A 155 -17.34 -31.09 -10.17
N ASN A 156 -17.41 -31.63 -11.38
CA ASN A 156 -16.48 -31.44 -12.48
C ASN A 156 -16.49 -30.03 -13.08
N THR A 157 -15.31 -29.42 -13.26
CA THR A 157 -14.98 -28.59 -14.44
C THR A 157 -13.47 -28.61 -14.67
N LYS A 158 -13.06 -28.98 -15.88
CA LYS A 158 -11.67 -29.10 -16.36
C LYS A 158 -10.85 -27.84 -16.05
N SER A 159 -9.88 -27.96 -15.15
CA SER A 159 -8.70 -27.11 -15.08
C SER A 159 -7.51 -28.00 -15.40
N GLY A 160 -6.79 -27.71 -16.49
CA GLY A 160 -5.59 -28.43 -16.89
C GLY A 160 -4.48 -28.21 -15.86
N GLY A 161 -4.39 -29.11 -14.88
CA GLY A 161 -3.31 -29.14 -13.90
C GLY A 161 -2.03 -29.67 -14.54
N PHE A 162 -0.94 -28.92 -14.38
CA PHE A 162 0.41 -29.31 -14.79
C PHE A 162 1.06 -30.23 -13.75
N ASP A 163 0.26 -31.06 -13.08
CA ASP A 163 0.66 -31.81 -11.90
C ASP A 163 1.76 -32.85 -12.22
N ASN A 164 1.98 -33.13 -13.51
CA ASN A 164 3.05 -33.99 -14.03
C ASN A 164 3.91 -33.32 -15.13
N ALA A 165 3.88 -31.98 -15.27
CA ALA A 165 4.64 -31.32 -16.33
C ALA A 165 6.13 -31.24 -15.98
N VAL A 166 6.95 -31.92 -16.79
CA VAL A 166 8.41 -31.80 -16.74
C VAL A 166 8.84 -30.67 -17.68
N PHE A 167 9.19 -29.52 -17.12
CA PHE A 167 9.73 -28.40 -17.88
C PHE A 167 11.20 -28.67 -18.25
N ARG A 168 11.50 -28.65 -19.55
CA ARG A 168 12.88 -28.73 -20.07
C ARG A 168 13.35 -27.33 -20.44
N ILE A 169 14.57 -26.97 -20.04
CA ILE A 169 15.21 -25.72 -20.46
C ILE A 169 15.73 -25.93 -21.88
N ILE A 170 15.30 -25.08 -22.83
CA ILE A 170 15.86 -25.05 -24.18
C ILE A 170 17.15 -24.22 -24.12
N PRO A 171 18.32 -24.79 -24.48
CA PRO A 171 19.55 -24.01 -24.58
C PRO A 171 19.39 -22.94 -25.65
N GLU A 172 19.80 -21.72 -25.34
CA GLU A 172 19.62 -20.55 -26.19
C GLU A 172 20.48 -20.55 -27.47
N ASN A 173 21.43 -21.48 -27.59
CA ASN A 173 22.21 -21.68 -28.82
C ASN A 173 22.25 -23.16 -29.24
N PRO A 174 21.70 -23.54 -30.41
CA PRO A 174 22.02 -24.82 -31.00
C PRO A 174 23.51 -24.83 -31.37
N LYS A 175 24.24 -25.83 -30.88
CA LYS A 175 25.57 -26.12 -31.43
C LYS A 175 25.35 -26.58 -32.87
N GLY A 176 25.77 -25.74 -33.82
CA GLY A 176 25.94 -26.14 -35.22
C GLY A 176 27.03 -27.17 -35.39
#